data_AF-A0A0S8HJL5-F1
#
_entry.id   AF-A0A0S8HJL5-F1
#
_cell.length_a   1.000
_cell.length_b   1.000
_cell.length_c   1.000
_cell.angle_alpha   90.00
_cell.angle_beta   90.00
_cell.angle_gamma   90.00
#
_symmetry.space_group_name_H-M   'P 1'
#
loop_
_entity.id
_entity.type
_entity.pdbx_description
1 polymer ?
#
loop_
_entity_poly.entity_id
_entity_poly.type
_entity_poly.pdbx_seq_one_letter_code
_entity_poly.pdbx_strand_id
1 'polypeptide(L)'
;IVLNSDQKNLITNGYDATIVNVTVEDKQGREVPDADNLILFNITGSAKIIGVGNGDPSSHEPDKCDDGRWQRYLFNGKCQLIVQSDTKPGAIQIEATSDGLLPGVVEISTSAL
;
A
#
# COMPACT_ATOMS: atom_id res chain seq x y z
N ILE A 1 6.25 -0.47 10.18
CA ILE A 1 5.74 -0.94 8.86
C ILE A 1 6.56 -0.24 7.80
N VAL A 2 6.96 -0.92 6.74
CA VAL A 2 7.74 -0.32 5.64
C VAL A 2 6.92 -0.44 4.35
N LEU A 3 6.79 0.66 3.63
CA LEU A 3 6.14 0.70 2.32
C LEU A 3 7.17 1.07 1.25
N ASN A 4 7.16 0.36 0.14
CA ASN A 4 8.00 0.66 -1.01
C ASN A 4 7.22 0.56 -2.32
N SER A 5 7.15 1.69 -3.03
CA SER A 5 6.52 1.78 -4.35
C SER A 5 7.50 1.32 -5.44
N ASP A 6 7.03 0.51 -6.40
CA ASP A 6 7.86 0.11 -7.56
C ASP A 6 8.19 1.31 -8.48
N GLN A 7 7.33 2.33 -8.47
CA GLN A 7 7.52 3.58 -9.19
C GLN A 7 7.49 4.76 -8.21
N LYS A 8 8.40 5.71 -8.42
CA LYS A 8 8.46 6.97 -7.63
C LYS A 8 7.64 8.10 -8.26
N ASN A 9 7.24 7.96 -9.52
CA ASN A 9 6.45 8.94 -10.24
C ASN A 9 5.36 8.24 -11.06
N LEU A 10 4.13 8.72 -10.97
CA LEU A 10 3.00 8.29 -11.78
C LEU A 10 2.59 9.38 -12.77
N ILE A 11 2.22 8.95 -13.96
CA ILE A 11 1.58 9.78 -14.98
C ILE A 11 0.11 10.00 -14.61
N THR A 12 -0.34 11.26 -14.63
CA THR A 12 -1.72 11.64 -14.25
C THR A 12 -2.70 11.53 -15.41
N ASN A 13 -2.83 10.32 -15.97
CA ASN A 13 -3.74 10.01 -17.06
C ASN A 13 -5.00 9.24 -16.61
N GLY A 14 -5.13 8.94 -15.31
CA GLY A 14 -6.24 8.14 -14.77
C GLY A 14 -6.10 6.62 -14.98
N TYR A 15 -5.01 6.16 -15.58
CA TYR A 15 -4.75 4.75 -15.93
C TYR A 15 -3.45 4.22 -15.35
N ASP A 16 -2.45 5.08 -15.17
CA ASP A 16 -1.13 4.68 -14.67
C ASP A 16 -1.25 4.14 -13.24
N ALA A 17 -0.49 3.09 -12.95
CA ALA A 17 -0.59 2.39 -11.69
C ALA A 17 0.74 1.80 -11.24
N THR A 18 0.91 1.72 -9.93
CA THR A 18 2.12 1.26 -9.25
C THR A 18 1.76 0.25 -8.16
N ILE A 19 2.66 -0.70 -7.94
CA ILE A 19 2.57 -1.63 -6.81
C ILE A 19 3.32 -1.04 -5.64
N VAL A 20 2.65 -0.98 -4.49
CA VAL A 20 3.29 -0.64 -3.21
C VAL A 20 3.41 -1.91 -2.38
N ASN A 21 4.65 -2.35 -2.19
CA ASN A 21 4.98 -3.48 -1.34
C ASN A 21 4.98 -3.05 0.13
N VAL A 22 4.42 -3.89 1.00
CA VAL A 22 4.30 -3.61 2.42
C VAL A 22 4.93 -4.77 3.19
N THR A 23 5.84 -4.44 4.09
CA THR A 23 6.47 -5.39 5.01
C THR A 23 6.45 -4.85 6.43
N VAL A 24 6.76 -5.71 7.39
CA VAL A 24 7.05 -5.32 8.77
C VAL A 24 8.46 -5.75 9.13
N GLU A 25 9.16 -4.85 9.80
CA GLU A 25 10.53 -5.04 10.23
C GLU A 25 10.62 -4.99 11.76
N ASP A 26 11.57 -5.73 12.31
CA ASP A 26 11.93 -5.63 13.72
C ASP A 26 12.72 -4.34 14.01
N LYS A 27 13.11 -4.16 15.28
CA LYS A 27 13.87 -2.99 15.73
C LYS A 27 15.27 -2.87 15.09
N GLN A 28 15.75 -3.90 14.41
CA GLN A 28 17.04 -3.93 13.72
C GLN A 28 16.87 -3.75 12.20
N GLY A 29 15.66 -3.48 11.70
CA GLY A 29 15.38 -3.29 10.28
C GLY A 29 15.35 -4.60 9.49
N ARG A 30 15.04 -5.72 10.15
CA ARG A 30 14.95 -7.04 9.50
C ARG A 30 13.49 -7.40 9.28
N GLU A 31 13.12 -7.76 8.05
CA GLU A 31 11.77 -8.27 7.76
C GLU A 31 11.42 -9.44 8.68
N VAL A 32 10.20 -9.45 9.21
CA VAL A 32 9.68 -10.53 10.05
C VAL A 32 8.93 -11.52 9.16
N PRO A 33 9.51 -12.70 8.83
CA PRO A 33 9.04 -13.56 7.75
C PRO A 33 7.76 -14.34 8.08
N ASP A 34 7.35 -14.37 9.35
CA ASP A 34 6.15 -15.05 9.83
C ASP A 34 5.08 -14.07 10.34
N ALA A 35 5.26 -12.76 10.14
CA ALA A 35 4.30 -11.78 10.56
C ALA A 35 2.98 -11.86 9.76
N ASP A 36 1.89 -11.77 10.49
CA ASP A 36 0.51 -11.91 10.01
C ASP A 36 -0.37 -10.73 10.49
N ASN A 37 0.23 -9.55 10.73
CA ASN A 37 -0.50 -8.39 11.23
C ASN A 37 -1.56 -7.91 10.23
N LEU A 38 -2.71 -7.43 10.74
CA LEU A 38 -3.68 -6.67 9.92
C LEU A 38 -3.12 -5.27 9.66
N ILE A 39 -2.92 -4.94 8.38
CA ILE A 39 -2.50 -3.60 7.98
C ILE A 39 -3.71 -2.82 7.48
N LEU A 40 -3.92 -1.61 8.01
CA LEU A 40 -4.93 -0.66 7.55
C LEU A 40 -4.25 0.44 6.73
N PHE A 41 -4.86 0.80 5.62
CA PHE A 41 -4.31 1.75 4.66
C PHE A 41 -5.17 2.99 4.53
N ASN A 42 -4.50 4.13 4.53
CA ASN A 42 -5.08 5.42 4.18
C ASN A 42 -4.30 6.03 3.02
N ILE A 43 -5.01 6.60 2.05
CA ILE A 43 -4.42 7.31 0.91
C ILE A 43 -4.96 8.73 0.87
N THR A 44 -4.07 9.67 0.60
CA THR A 44 -4.43 11.07 0.35
C THR A 44 -3.78 11.54 -0.95
N GLY A 45 -4.36 12.56 -1.55
CA GLY A 45 -3.87 13.13 -2.81
C GLY A 45 -4.58 12.59 -4.05
N SER A 46 -3.94 12.79 -5.20
CA SER A 46 -4.54 12.59 -6.53
C SER A 46 -4.35 11.16 -7.06
N ALA A 47 -4.81 10.19 -6.27
CA ALA A 47 -4.77 8.77 -6.60
C ALA A 47 -5.80 8.00 -5.75
N LYS A 48 -6.02 6.76 -6.12
CA LYS A 48 -6.87 5.83 -5.35
C LYS A 48 -6.21 4.47 -5.25
N ILE A 49 -6.44 3.78 -4.14
CA ILE A 49 -6.15 2.36 -4.05
C ILE A 49 -7.19 1.64 -4.90
N ILE A 50 -6.74 0.74 -5.76
CA ILE A 50 -7.59 -0.11 -6.58
C ILE A 50 -7.40 -1.58 -6.26
N GLY A 51 -6.64 -1.96 -5.24
CA GLY A 51 -6.57 -3.36 -4.87
C GLY A 51 -5.60 -3.61 -3.74
N VAL A 52 -5.83 -4.69 -3.02
CA VAL A 52 -4.93 -5.22 -1.99
C VAL A 52 -4.80 -6.73 -2.14
N GLY A 53 -3.68 -7.28 -1.70
CA GLY A 53 -3.46 -8.73 -1.68
C GLY A 53 -2.21 -9.10 -0.89
N ASN A 54 -2.12 -10.36 -0.46
CA ASN A 54 -0.97 -10.89 0.29
C ASN A 54 -0.41 -12.20 -0.30
N GLY A 55 -1.06 -12.76 -1.32
CA GLY A 55 -0.63 -13.98 -1.99
C GLY A 55 -0.95 -15.28 -1.25
N ASP A 56 -1.73 -15.23 -0.16
CA ASP A 56 -2.23 -16.42 0.51
C ASP A 56 -3.35 -17.08 -0.31
N PRO A 57 -3.15 -18.30 -0.86
CA PRO A 57 -4.18 -18.98 -1.64
C PRO A 57 -5.38 -19.43 -0.79
N SER A 58 -5.27 -19.41 0.55
CA SER A 58 -6.35 -19.76 1.47
C SER A 58 -7.12 -18.54 2.01
N SER A 59 -6.64 -17.32 1.75
CA SER A 59 -7.33 -16.11 2.21
C SER A 59 -8.63 -15.88 1.44
N HIS A 60 -9.67 -15.49 2.18
CA HIS A 60 -10.97 -15.07 1.65
C HIS A 60 -11.23 -13.57 1.89
N GLU A 61 -10.21 -12.82 2.29
CA GLU A 61 -10.30 -11.37 2.43
C GLU A 61 -10.53 -10.70 1.05
N PRO A 62 -11.31 -9.61 0.99
CA PRO A 62 -11.66 -8.99 -0.28
C PRO A 62 -10.49 -8.20 -0.88
N ASP A 63 -10.16 -8.47 -2.15
CA ASP A 63 -9.12 -7.73 -2.89
C ASP A 63 -9.50 -6.29 -3.20
N LYS A 64 -10.78 -5.95 -3.04
CA LYS A 64 -11.34 -4.61 -3.14
C LYS A 64 -12.10 -4.28 -1.87
N CYS A 65 -11.74 -3.18 -1.23
CA CYS A 65 -12.50 -2.61 -0.13
C CYS A 65 -13.30 -1.40 -0.61
N ASP A 66 -14.30 -1.02 0.16
CA ASP A 66 -14.87 0.32 0.01
C ASP A 66 -13.86 1.38 0.43
N ASP A 67 -13.97 2.57 -0.15
CA ASP A 67 -13.09 3.70 0.17
C ASP A 67 -13.08 3.99 1.68
N GLY A 68 -11.88 4.23 2.21
CA GLY A 68 -11.65 4.41 3.65
C GLY A 68 -11.63 3.11 4.47
N ARG A 69 -11.82 1.94 3.84
CA ARG A 69 -11.79 0.62 4.52
C ARG A 69 -10.71 -0.32 3.97
N TRP A 70 -9.68 0.24 3.34
CA TRP A 70 -8.57 -0.53 2.77
C TRP A 70 -7.77 -1.21 3.87
N GLN A 71 -7.66 -2.54 3.78
CA GLN A 71 -6.95 -3.34 4.76
C GLN A 71 -6.55 -4.69 4.16
N ARG A 72 -5.49 -5.30 4.70
CA ARG A 72 -5.06 -6.65 4.34
C ARG A 72 -4.19 -7.24 5.43
N TYR A 73 -4.43 -8.49 5.81
CA TYR A 73 -3.49 -9.24 6.64
C TYR A 73 -2.20 -9.52 5.87
N LEU A 74 -1.05 -9.41 6.56
CA LEU A 74 0.19 -9.92 6.03
C LEU A 74 0.12 -11.45 5.89
N PHE A 75 0.83 -11.97 4.89
CA PHE A 75 1.09 -13.39 4.75
C PHE A 75 2.60 -13.57 4.59
N ASN A 76 3.21 -14.34 5.50
CA ASN A 76 4.67 -14.47 5.60
C ASN A 76 5.40 -13.11 5.58
N GLY A 77 4.87 -12.15 6.35
CA GLY A 77 5.44 -10.83 6.52
C GLY A 77 5.14 -9.82 5.41
N LYS A 78 4.33 -10.16 4.40
CA LYS A 78 4.12 -9.30 3.22
C LYS A 78 2.65 -9.12 2.84
N CYS A 79 2.34 -7.93 2.33
CA CYS A 79 1.16 -7.67 1.50
C CYS A 79 1.46 -6.56 0.48
N GLN A 80 0.51 -6.24 -0.38
CA GLN A 80 0.64 -5.27 -1.46
C GLN A 80 -0.62 -4.42 -1.62
N LEU A 81 -0.42 -3.20 -2.11
CA LEU A 81 -1.44 -2.32 -2.65
C LEU A 81 -1.22 -2.14 -4.15
N ILE A 82 -2.31 -1.94 -4.89
CA ILE A 82 -2.28 -1.41 -6.26
C ILE A 82 -2.84 0.01 -6.20
N VAL A 83 -2.05 0.99 -6.63
CA VAL A 83 -2.39 2.41 -6.56
C VAL A 83 -2.48 2.97 -7.97
N GLN A 84 -3.62 3.56 -8.31
CA GLN A 84 -3.88 4.17 -9.62
C GLN A 84 -3.89 5.69 -9.51
N SER A 85 -3.22 6.37 -10.44
CA SER A 85 -3.25 7.82 -10.54
C SER A 85 -4.63 8.34 -10.94
N ASP A 86 -4.94 9.57 -10.54
CA ASP A 86 -6.05 10.32 -11.14
C ASP A 86 -5.54 11.12 -12.37
N THR A 87 -6.41 11.94 -12.93
CA THR A 87 -6.17 12.83 -14.08
C THR A 87 -5.58 14.19 -13.71
N LYS A 88 -5.39 14.45 -12.41
CA LYS A 88 -4.87 15.72 -11.90
C LYS A 88 -3.50 15.52 -11.24
N PRO A 89 -2.53 16.42 -11.43
CA PRO A 89 -1.31 16.47 -10.64
C PRO A 89 -1.58 16.69 -9.15
N GLY A 90 -0.74 16.11 -8.31
CA GLY A 90 -0.78 16.24 -6.85
C GLY A 90 0.15 15.24 -6.16
N ALA A 91 0.63 15.58 -4.97
CA ALA A 91 1.39 14.63 -4.15
C ALA A 91 0.45 13.49 -3.71
N ILE A 92 0.93 12.25 -3.79
CA ILE A 92 0.23 11.07 -3.28
C ILE A 92 0.96 10.64 -2.02
N GLN A 93 0.22 10.44 -0.94
CA GLN A 93 0.75 9.88 0.30
C GLN A 93 -0.10 8.70 0.72
N ILE A 94 0.58 7.60 1.05
CA ILE A 94 -0.04 6.38 1.56
C ILE A 94 0.54 6.11 2.95
N GLU A 95 -0.34 5.96 3.92
CA GLU A 95 -0.02 5.59 5.28
C GLU A 95 -0.52 4.17 5.56
N ALA A 96 0.30 3.36 6.22
CA ALA A 96 -0.07 2.06 6.73
C ALA A 96 0.05 2.02 8.25
N THR A 97 -0.98 1.49 8.91
CA THR A 97 -1.05 1.34 10.37
C THR A 97 -1.40 -0.09 10.75
N SER A 98 -1.01 -0.50 11.95
CA SER A 98 -1.37 -1.78 12.57
C SER A 98 -1.27 -1.62 14.08
N ASP A 99 -2.08 -2.37 14.82
CA ASP A 99 -1.97 -2.41 16.28
C ASP A 99 -0.57 -2.85 16.71
N GLY A 100 -0.03 -2.18 17.74
CA GLY A 100 1.30 -2.45 18.30
C GLY A 100 2.52 -2.11 17.43
N LEU A 101 2.34 -1.62 16.19
CA LEU A 101 3.43 -1.31 15.26
C LEU A 101 3.52 0.20 14.98
N LEU A 102 4.75 0.68 14.75
CA LEU A 102 4.94 2.04 14.24
C LEU A 102 4.38 2.15 12.80
N PRO A 103 3.68 3.24 12.47
CA PRO A 103 3.14 3.47 11.13
C PRO A 103 4.27 3.58 10.10
N GLY A 104 3.94 3.24 8.86
CA GLY A 104 4.80 3.46 7.71
C GLY A 104 4.14 4.43 6.74
N VAL A 105 4.95 5.21 6.03
CA VAL A 105 4.46 6.15 5.00
C VAL A 105 5.30 6.01 3.74
N VAL A 106 4.67 6.09 2.57
CA VAL A 106 5.35 6.30 1.29
C VAL A 106 4.71 7.47 0.56
N GLU A 107 5.55 8.28 -0.09
CA GLU A 107 5.14 9.36 -0.97
C GLU A 107 5.46 8.99 -2.41
N ILE A 108 4.51 9.26 -3.30
CA ILE A 108 4.63 9.01 -4.74
C ILE A 108 4.38 10.34 -5.44
N SER A 109 5.34 10.75 -6.28
CA SER A 109 5.20 11.96 -7.07
C SER A 109 4.29 11.72 -8.27
N THR A 110 3.74 12.79 -8.84
CA THR A 110 2.98 12.72 -10.08
C THR A 110 3.52 13.69 -11.11
N SER A 111 3.30 13.38 -12.38
CA SER A 111 3.59 14.27 -13.50
C SER A 111 2.44 14.27 -14.51
N ALA A 112 2.30 15.38 -15.23
CA ALA A 112 1.42 15.44 -16.40
C ALA A 112 2.12 14.79 -17.61
N LEU A 113 1.32 14.31 -18.56
CA LEU A 113 1.80 13.87 -19.89
C LEU A 113 2.35 15.03 -20.72
#